data_AF-A0A944JUF9-F1
#
_entry.id   AF-A0A944JUF9-F1
#
_cell.length_a   1.000
_cell.length_b   1.000
_cell.length_c   1.000
_cell.angle_alpha   90.00
_cell.angle_beta   90.00
_cell.angle_gamma   90.00
#
_symmetry.space_group_name_H-M   'P 1'
#
loop_
_entity.id
_entity.type
_entity.pdbx_description
1 polymer ?
#
loop_
_entity_poly.entity_id
_entity_poly.type
_entity_poly.pdbx_seq_one_letter_code
_entity_poly.pdbx_strand_id
1 'polypeptide(L)'
;MSGVVVHLPQGSGGSDGGEPGGDAVTLRLGPGEVARFGRGSTAIPVELRLADAAISRLAGEIRVTDDHWQLTNHSTTHSYLVENPEGAGEYLRVSPRRVGAPIPFEFSRVVLPTRSDIAVSFQVFAPDHVYLDPEAMGVPWGNRTVTAYSLDETATYFLVLVALCEPRLRDQSRVAVPTTPQIVERLRRHVTCGTLTARAISSHIDYLAEEKLRIGVLDTNERGKGDRRNGKREEIVGLALRFGLVREEHLALLPPLTGAGRRERQAER
;
A
#
# COMPACT_ATOMS: atom_id res chain seq x y z
N MET A 1 -5.26 18.89 14.87
CA MET A 1 -3.96 19.61 14.93
C MET A 1 -3.40 19.57 13.52
N SER A 2 -3.33 20.70 12.82
CA SER A 2 -2.71 20.74 11.50
C SER A 2 -1.21 20.87 11.68
N GLY A 3 -0.47 19.81 11.38
CA GLY A 3 0.97 19.78 11.48
C GLY A 3 1.52 18.38 11.28
N VAL A 4 2.77 18.31 10.85
CA VAL A 4 3.49 17.08 10.57
C VAL A 4 4.53 16.85 11.66
N VAL A 5 4.68 15.61 12.10
CA VAL A 5 5.79 15.21 12.97
C VAL A 5 6.78 14.41 12.14
N VAL A 6 8.04 14.84 12.12
CA VAL A 6 9.13 14.10 11.49
C VAL A 6 9.97 13.45 12.58
N HIS A 7 10.19 12.15 12.47
CA HIS A 7 10.95 11.36 13.43
C HIS A 7 12.14 10.68 12.73
N LEU A 8 13.35 10.95 13.20
CA LEU A 8 14.56 10.27 12.79
C LEU A 8 14.95 9.27 13.89
N PRO A 9 14.88 7.95 13.65
CA PRO A 9 15.25 6.96 14.66
C PRO A 9 16.76 6.95 14.94
N GLN A 10 17.13 6.61 16.17
CA GLN A 10 18.52 6.41 16.59
C GLN A 10 19.22 5.38 15.69
N GLY A 11 20.47 5.63 15.33
CA GLY A 11 21.28 4.71 14.51
C GLY A 11 21.18 4.89 12.99
N SER A 12 20.42 5.87 12.50
CA SER A 12 20.36 6.24 11.08
C SER A 12 21.62 6.99 10.59
N GLY A 13 22.55 7.32 11.49
CA GLY A 13 23.86 7.87 11.17
C GLY A 13 24.87 6.74 11.03
N GLY A 14 25.33 6.47 9.80
CA GLY A 14 26.33 5.45 9.54
C GLY A 14 27.56 5.62 10.44
N SER A 15 27.87 4.60 11.22
CA SER A 15 29.05 4.54 12.06
C SER A 15 30.26 4.12 11.23
N ASP A 16 31.10 5.09 10.88
CA ASP A 16 32.49 4.84 10.53
C ASP A 16 33.36 5.74 11.42
N GLY A 17 33.82 5.17 12.53
CA GLY A 17 34.64 5.85 13.55
C GLY A 17 33.91 6.26 14.84
N GLY A 18 33.74 5.31 15.75
CA GLY A 18 33.99 5.52 17.20
C GLY A 18 33.16 6.50 18.03
N GLU A 19 32.11 7.16 17.52
CA GLU A 19 31.21 7.98 18.36
C GLU A 19 29.78 7.41 18.40
N PRO A 20 29.10 7.45 19.57
CA PRO A 20 27.78 6.85 19.76
C PRO A 20 26.77 7.45 18.77
N GLY A 21 26.01 6.58 18.11
CA GLY A 21 25.03 6.94 17.10
C GLY A 21 24.10 8.04 17.58
N GLY A 22 23.91 9.07 16.74
CA GLY A 22 23.18 10.28 17.10
C GLY A 22 21.78 10.00 17.68
N ASP A 23 21.39 10.84 18.64
CA ASP A 23 20.10 10.76 19.32
C ASP A 23 18.91 10.84 18.36
N ALA A 24 17.79 10.25 18.79
CA ALA A 24 16.54 10.35 18.04
C ALA A 24 16.15 11.83 17.92
N VAL A 25 15.83 12.27 16.71
CA VAL A 25 15.39 13.65 16.46
C VAL A 25 13.91 13.63 16.14
N THR A 26 13.13 14.44 16.86
CA THR A 26 11.72 14.68 16.56
C THR A 26 11.52 16.16 16.24
N LEU A 27 10.99 16.44 15.05
CA LEU A 27 10.67 17.78 14.59
C LEU A 27 9.15 17.90 14.39
N ARG A 28 8.57 19.00 14.86
CA ARG A 28 7.16 19.33 14.63
C ARG A 28 7.10 20.50 13.67
N LEU A 29 6.33 20.36 12.60
CA LEU A 29 6.18 21.34 11.54
C LEU A 29 4.71 21.71 11.36
N GLY A 30 4.38 23.00 11.44
CA GLY A 30 3.06 23.54 11.10
C GLY A 30 2.93 23.91 9.61
N PRO A 31 1.72 24.26 9.13
CA PRO A 31 1.50 24.72 7.76
C PRO A 31 2.42 25.88 7.38
N GLY A 32 3.01 25.82 6.19
CA GLY A 32 3.99 26.78 5.68
C GLY A 32 5.42 26.55 6.18
N GLU A 33 5.63 25.74 7.22
CA GLU A 33 6.95 25.43 7.73
C GLU A 33 7.70 24.44 6.85
N VAL A 34 9.02 24.55 6.92
CA VAL A 34 9.95 23.86 6.05
C VAL A 34 11.08 23.26 6.89
N ALA A 35 11.44 22.02 6.59
CA ALA A 35 12.62 21.36 7.14
C ALA A 35 13.51 20.82 6.02
N ARG A 36 14.80 21.14 6.08
CA ARG A 36 15.81 20.61 5.17
C ARG A 36 16.44 19.37 5.78
N PHE A 37 16.81 18.44 4.92
CA PHE A 37 17.52 17.24 5.32
C PHE A 37 18.75 16.98 4.45
N GLY A 38 19.73 16.31 5.04
CA GLY A 38 20.99 15.94 4.38
C GLY A 38 22.13 15.82 5.39
N ARG A 39 23.36 15.73 4.91
CA ARG A 39 24.54 15.71 5.81
C ARG A 39 24.76 17.02 6.54
N GLY A 40 24.32 18.12 5.93
CA GLY A 40 24.59 19.48 6.40
C GLY A 40 26.07 19.87 6.36
N SER A 41 26.31 21.14 6.69
CA SER A 41 27.60 21.72 7.08
C SER A 41 27.33 23.06 7.76
N THR A 42 28.37 23.71 8.29
CA THR A 42 28.24 25.07 8.83
C THR A 42 27.74 26.08 7.79
N ALA A 43 28.10 25.88 6.52
CA ALA A 43 27.64 26.72 5.41
C ALA A 43 26.24 26.32 4.89
N ILE A 44 25.80 25.10 5.17
CA ILE A 44 24.52 24.54 4.71
C ILE A 44 23.86 23.85 5.90
N PRO A 45 23.28 24.62 6.85
CA PRO A 45 22.58 24.03 7.98
C PRO A 45 21.35 23.27 7.49
N VAL A 46 21.05 22.17 8.17
CA VAL A 46 19.87 21.33 7.94
C VAL A 46 19.28 20.93 9.29
N GLU A 47 17.96 20.90 9.38
CA GLU A 47 17.24 20.53 10.59
C GLU A 47 17.30 19.02 10.84
N LEU A 48 17.29 18.22 9.76
CA LEU A 48 17.36 16.77 9.80
C LEU A 48 18.71 16.28 9.26
N ARG A 49 19.63 15.99 10.17
CA ARG A 49 20.99 15.59 9.83
C ARG A 49 21.10 14.08 9.59
N LEU A 50 21.55 13.71 8.40
CA LEU A 50 21.77 12.33 7.96
C LEU A 50 23.27 12.14 7.68
N ALA A 51 23.98 11.38 8.51
CA ALA A 51 25.45 11.36 8.50
C ALA A 51 26.08 10.62 7.30
N ASP A 52 25.32 9.78 6.59
CA ASP A 52 25.84 8.92 5.53
C ASP A 52 26.52 9.70 4.40
N ALA A 53 27.73 9.28 4.03
CA ALA A 53 28.57 9.97 3.05
C ALA A 53 27.97 10.02 1.63
N ALA A 54 27.09 9.08 1.28
CA ALA A 54 26.38 9.01 0.00
C ALA A 54 25.26 10.06 -0.11
N ILE A 55 24.82 10.64 1.00
CA ILE A 55 23.77 11.66 1.03
C ILE A 55 24.40 13.04 0.75
N SER A 56 23.72 13.89 -0.01
CA SER A 56 24.19 15.27 -0.25
C SER A 56 24.15 16.13 1.02
N ARG A 57 24.96 17.19 1.08
CA ARG A 57 24.89 18.16 2.20
C ARG A 57 23.51 18.78 2.34
N LEU A 58 22.90 19.14 1.20
CA LEU A 58 21.49 19.46 1.07
C LEU A 58 20.86 18.38 0.18
N ALA A 59 20.21 17.41 0.79
CA ALA A 59 19.60 16.27 0.09
C ALA A 59 18.17 16.59 -0.35
N GLY A 60 17.42 17.33 0.46
CA GLY A 60 16.08 17.75 0.10
C GLY A 60 15.41 18.60 1.15
N GLU A 61 14.11 18.78 0.96
CA GLU A 61 13.26 19.63 1.78
C GLU A 61 11.89 18.97 1.98
N ILE A 62 11.37 19.06 3.20
CA ILE A 62 10.00 18.76 3.60
C ILE A 62 9.29 20.09 3.77
N ARG A 63 8.11 20.23 3.17
CA ARG A 63 7.25 21.40 3.36
C ARG A 63 5.86 20.95 3.78
N VAL A 64 5.32 21.56 4.82
CA VAL A 64 3.95 21.31 5.26
C VAL A 64 3.04 22.35 4.63
N THR A 65 1.91 21.91 4.09
CA THR A 65 0.84 22.77 3.58
C THR A 65 -0.37 22.66 4.51
N ASP A 66 -1.50 23.28 4.15
CA ASP A 66 -2.69 23.27 5.00
C ASP A 66 -3.34 21.88 5.08
N ASP A 67 -3.26 21.08 4.02
CA ASP A 67 -3.96 19.80 3.86
C ASP A 67 -3.06 18.59 3.56
N HIS A 68 -1.80 18.82 3.16
CA HIS A 68 -0.83 17.75 2.90
C HIS A 68 0.61 18.20 3.19
N TRP A 69 1.58 17.31 2.94
CA TRP A 69 2.98 17.68 2.96
C TRP A 69 3.67 17.29 1.66
N GLN A 70 4.78 17.96 1.39
CA GLN A 70 5.50 17.87 0.13
C GLN A 70 6.96 17.50 0.37
N LEU A 71 7.51 16.69 -0.54
CA LEU A 71 8.92 16.32 -0.56
C LEU A 71 9.60 16.90 -1.80
N THR A 72 10.67 17.66 -1.58
CA THR A 72 11.57 18.10 -2.65
C THR A 72 12.84 17.27 -2.62
N ASN A 73 13.20 16.69 -3.76
CA ASN A 73 14.45 15.96 -3.94
C ASN A 73 15.48 16.87 -4.63
N HIS A 74 16.52 17.27 -3.90
CA HIS A 74 17.61 18.08 -4.45
C HIS A 74 18.69 17.25 -5.14
N SER A 75 18.69 15.92 -4.99
CA SER A 75 19.58 15.01 -5.69
C SER A 75 19.54 15.23 -7.20
N THR A 76 20.71 15.16 -7.83
CA THR A 76 20.86 15.19 -9.28
C THR A 76 20.89 13.79 -9.89
N THR A 77 21.02 12.74 -9.09
CA THR A 77 21.38 11.40 -9.56
C THR A 77 20.39 10.32 -9.15
N HIS A 78 19.76 10.43 -7.98
CA HIS A 78 18.94 9.34 -7.44
C HIS A 78 17.55 9.81 -7.01
N SER A 79 16.58 8.92 -7.20
CA SER A 79 15.23 9.10 -6.66
C SER A 79 15.20 8.80 -5.17
N TYR A 80 14.26 9.39 -4.45
CA TYR A 80 13.89 8.97 -3.10
C TYR A 80 12.64 8.11 -3.16
N LEU A 81 12.47 7.24 -2.18
CA LEU A 81 11.24 6.48 -1.99
C LEU A 81 10.50 7.01 -0.78
N VAL A 82 9.19 7.13 -0.90
CA VAL A 82 8.30 7.38 0.22
C VAL A 82 7.42 6.15 0.32
N GLU A 83 7.67 5.32 1.31
CA GLU A 83 6.93 4.08 1.56
C GLU A 83 5.75 4.39 2.48
N ASN A 84 4.62 3.74 2.25
CA ASN A 84 3.49 3.69 3.17
C ASN A 84 3.61 2.39 3.99
N PRO A 85 4.05 2.45 5.26
CA PRO A 85 4.18 1.25 6.08
C PRO A 85 2.84 0.58 6.40
N GLU A 86 1.72 1.28 6.21
CA GLU A 86 0.36 0.75 6.44
C GLU A 86 -0.28 0.21 5.15
N GLY A 87 0.24 0.56 3.97
CA GLY A 87 -0.43 0.33 2.68
C GLY A 87 0.08 -0.86 1.87
N ALA A 88 0.22 -2.06 2.44
CA ALA A 88 0.56 -3.29 1.68
C ALA A 88 1.77 -3.15 0.72
N GLY A 89 2.80 -2.39 1.13
CA GLY A 89 4.00 -2.13 0.32
C GLY A 89 3.87 -1.03 -0.75
N GLU A 90 2.83 -0.21 -0.68
CA GLU A 90 2.72 1.01 -1.48
C GLU A 90 3.92 1.95 -1.28
N TYR A 91 4.40 2.53 -2.37
CA TYR A 91 5.45 3.53 -2.34
C TYR A 91 5.31 4.54 -3.47
N LEU A 92 5.79 5.75 -3.22
CA LEU A 92 5.92 6.82 -4.19
C LEU A 92 7.40 7.09 -4.46
N ARG A 93 7.78 7.13 -5.74
CA ARG A 93 9.14 7.48 -6.17
C ARG A 93 9.22 8.97 -6.48
N VAL A 94 10.06 9.70 -5.73
CA VAL A 94 10.35 11.11 -5.98
C VAL A 94 11.62 11.24 -6.81
N SER A 95 11.46 11.50 -8.12
CA SER A 95 12.56 11.63 -9.07
C SER A 95 13.60 12.69 -8.65
N PRO A 96 14.88 12.56 -9.10
CA PRO A 96 15.88 13.60 -8.93
C PRO A 96 15.34 14.95 -9.39
N ARG A 97 15.68 16.02 -8.66
CA ARG A 97 15.29 17.41 -8.98
C ARG A 97 13.79 17.68 -8.96
N ARG A 98 12.95 16.74 -8.50
CA ARG A 98 11.52 16.99 -8.34
C ARG A 98 11.29 17.93 -7.16
N VAL A 99 10.60 19.04 -7.43
CA VAL A 99 10.21 20.04 -6.44
C VAL A 99 8.79 19.78 -5.98
N GLY A 100 8.57 19.83 -4.67
CA GLY A 100 7.24 19.84 -4.05
C GLY A 100 6.36 18.65 -4.43
N ALA A 101 6.90 17.43 -4.45
CA ALA A 101 6.09 16.24 -4.70
C ALA A 101 5.08 16.05 -3.54
N PRO A 102 3.76 16.12 -3.80
CA PRO A 102 2.76 15.92 -2.75
C PRO A 102 2.77 14.46 -2.29
N ILE A 103 2.76 14.25 -0.98
CA ILE A 103 2.78 12.92 -0.38
C ILE A 103 1.39 12.61 0.19
N PRO A 104 0.71 11.57 -0.33
CA PRO A 104 -0.68 11.25 0.03
C PRO A 104 -0.78 10.21 1.16
N PHE A 105 0.19 10.16 2.07
CA PHE A 105 0.23 9.15 3.14
C PHE A 105 0.26 9.84 4.50
N GLU A 106 -0.61 9.38 5.41
CA GLU A 106 -0.69 9.81 6.81
C GLU A 106 0.54 9.35 7.59
N PHE A 107 0.99 8.11 7.37
CA PHE A 107 2.26 7.61 7.85
C PHE A 107 3.19 7.25 6.69
N SER A 108 4.36 7.90 6.66
CA SER A 108 5.36 7.70 5.62
C SER A 108 6.72 7.34 6.18
N ARG A 109 7.47 6.52 5.46
CA ARG A 109 8.92 6.36 5.62
C ARG A 109 9.63 6.89 4.37
N VAL A 110 10.42 7.96 4.53
CA VAL A 110 11.26 8.47 3.44
C VAL A 110 12.58 7.74 3.46
N VAL A 111 12.90 7.05 2.37
CA VAL A 111 14.11 6.22 2.21
C VAL A 111 15.05 6.86 1.18
N LEU A 112 16.30 7.04 1.59
CA LEU A 112 17.36 7.57 0.75
C LEU A 112 18.33 6.46 0.35
N PRO A 113 18.85 6.48 -0.89
CA PRO A 113 19.86 5.52 -1.32
C PRO A 113 21.18 5.75 -0.58
N THR A 114 21.75 4.68 -0.05
CA THR A 114 23.04 4.66 0.64
C THR A 114 23.98 3.63 0.03
N ARG A 115 25.26 3.65 0.43
CA ARG A 115 26.24 2.63 0.04
C ARG A 115 26.33 1.44 1.01
N SER A 116 25.68 1.55 2.16
CA SER A 116 25.62 0.53 3.21
C SER A 116 24.42 -0.40 3.02
N ASP A 117 24.47 -1.58 3.62
CA ASP A 117 23.34 -2.53 3.64
C ASP A 117 22.15 -2.04 4.46
N ILE A 118 22.33 -0.97 5.24
CA ILE A 118 21.29 -0.34 6.06
C ILE A 118 20.80 0.93 5.34
N ALA A 119 19.55 0.92 4.91
CA ALA A 119 18.94 2.09 4.30
C ALA A 119 18.78 3.23 5.32
N VAL A 120 19.16 4.45 4.93
CA VAL A 120 18.90 5.64 5.75
C VAL A 120 17.49 6.11 5.49
N SER A 121 16.72 6.26 6.56
CA SER A 121 15.34 6.72 6.48
C SER A 121 14.92 7.57 7.66
N PHE A 122 13.88 8.37 7.46
CA PHE A 122 13.15 9.05 8.53
C PHE A 122 11.65 8.85 8.31
N GLN A 123 10.89 9.00 9.38
CA GLN A 123 9.45 8.80 9.42
C GLN A 123 8.74 10.15 9.43
N VAL A 124 7.59 10.23 8.77
CA VAL A 124 6.76 11.42 8.71
C VAL A 124 5.33 11.02 9.06
N PHE A 125 4.76 11.69 10.06
CA PHE A 125 3.38 11.52 10.52
C PHE A 125 2.61 12.79 10.17
N ALA A 126 1.71 12.70 9.20
CA ALA A 126 0.83 13.76 8.76
C ALA A 126 -0.57 13.60 9.39
N PRO A 127 -1.39 14.68 9.41
CA PRO A 127 -2.77 14.60 9.88
C PRO A 127 -3.62 13.64 9.04
N ASP A 128 -4.67 13.11 9.66
CA ASP A 128 -5.62 12.23 8.99
C ASP A 128 -6.28 12.91 7.78
N HIS A 129 -6.54 12.12 6.73
CA HIS A 129 -7.30 12.59 5.59
C HIS A 129 -8.74 12.92 6.00
N VAL A 130 -9.21 14.10 5.60
CA VAL A 130 -10.60 14.49 5.79
C VAL A 130 -11.43 13.94 4.64
N TYR A 131 -12.29 12.98 4.95
CA TYR A 131 -13.25 12.43 3.99
C TYR A 131 -14.57 13.20 4.05
N LEU A 132 -15.21 13.34 2.89
CA LEU A 132 -16.56 13.90 2.82
C LEU A 132 -17.54 12.95 3.50
N ASP A 133 -18.40 13.50 4.36
CA ASP A 133 -19.55 12.78 4.90
C ASP A 133 -20.61 12.60 3.80
N PRO A 134 -20.94 11.37 3.39
CA PRO A 134 -21.95 11.12 2.37
C PRO A 134 -23.34 11.66 2.74
N GLU A 135 -23.70 11.70 4.03
CA GLU A 135 -25.01 12.14 4.50
C GLU A 135 -25.15 13.66 4.51
N ALA A 136 -24.04 14.37 4.72
CA ALA A 136 -23.98 15.83 4.73
C ALA A 136 -24.16 16.48 3.34
N MET A 137 -24.00 15.70 2.25
CA MET A 137 -23.93 16.25 0.90
C MET A 137 -25.29 16.65 0.29
N GLY A 138 -26.42 16.36 0.96
CA GLY A 138 -27.73 16.96 0.67
C GLY A 138 -28.14 16.99 -0.81
N VAL A 139 -27.69 16.01 -1.61
CA VAL A 139 -27.72 16.11 -3.07
C VAL A 139 -29.18 16.04 -3.55
N PRO A 140 -29.68 17.05 -4.30
CA PRO A 140 -31.03 17.04 -4.83
C PRO A 140 -31.30 15.83 -5.74
N TRP A 141 -32.57 15.42 -5.76
CA TRP A 141 -33.03 14.20 -6.41
C TRP A 141 -32.97 14.32 -7.94
N GLY A 142 -31.84 13.93 -8.51
CA GLY A 142 -31.70 13.58 -9.93
C GLY A 142 -31.91 12.08 -10.17
N ASN A 143 -31.67 11.62 -11.40
CA ASN A 143 -31.66 10.18 -11.69
C ASN A 143 -30.67 9.46 -10.76
N ARG A 144 -31.11 8.37 -10.12
CA ARG A 144 -30.28 7.61 -9.18
C ARG A 144 -29.01 7.09 -9.89
N THR A 145 -27.84 7.51 -9.40
CA THR A 145 -26.55 6.97 -9.84
C THR A 145 -26.53 5.45 -9.62
N VAL A 146 -26.33 4.68 -10.69
CA VAL A 146 -26.20 3.22 -10.62
C VAL A 146 -24.74 2.90 -10.31
N THR A 147 -24.49 1.95 -9.40
CA THR A 147 -23.13 1.48 -9.05
C THR A 147 -22.48 0.78 -10.25
N ALA A 148 -21.23 1.13 -10.56
CA ALA A 148 -20.49 0.51 -11.69
C ALA A 148 -20.35 -1.02 -11.54
N TYR A 149 -20.13 -1.48 -10.30
CA TYR A 149 -20.05 -2.89 -9.94
C TYR A 149 -21.01 -3.14 -8.77
N SER A 150 -22.05 -3.95 -9.00
CA SER A 150 -23.02 -4.32 -7.96
C SER A 150 -22.70 -5.73 -7.46
N LEU A 151 -21.76 -5.78 -6.51
CA LEU A 151 -21.39 -6.99 -5.79
C LEU A 151 -22.19 -7.09 -4.50
N ASP A 152 -22.66 -8.28 -4.19
CA ASP A 152 -23.33 -8.63 -2.95
C ASP A 152 -22.34 -9.43 -2.11
N GLU A 153 -21.87 -8.82 -1.02
CA GLU A 153 -20.85 -9.41 -0.14
C GLU A 153 -21.33 -10.67 0.58
N THR A 154 -22.64 -10.88 0.66
CA THR A 154 -23.25 -12.06 1.29
C THR A 154 -23.32 -13.27 0.35
N ALA A 155 -23.10 -13.07 -0.95
CA ALA A 155 -23.26 -14.11 -1.95
C ALA A 155 -22.02 -15.00 -2.09
N THR A 156 -22.25 -16.27 -2.42
CA THR A 156 -21.17 -17.27 -2.61
C THR A 156 -20.13 -16.87 -3.66
N TYR A 157 -20.54 -16.19 -4.74
CA TYR A 157 -19.61 -15.71 -5.75
C TYR A 157 -18.64 -14.67 -5.18
N PHE A 158 -19.07 -13.87 -4.20
CA PHE A 158 -18.20 -12.89 -3.56
C PHE A 158 -17.14 -13.58 -2.71
N LEU A 159 -17.50 -14.62 -1.95
CA LEU A 159 -16.52 -15.45 -1.24
C LEU A 159 -15.47 -16.07 -2.18
N VAL A 160 -15.87 -16.53 -3.36
CA VAL A 160 -14.94 -17.02 -4.40
C VAL A 160 -14.02 -15.90 -4.88
N LEU A 161 -14.54 -14.68 -5.05
CA LEU A 161 -13.74 -13.50 -5.40
C LEU A 161 -12.72 -13.15 -4.31
N VAL A 162 -13.11 -13.17 -3.03
CA VAL A 162 -12.18 -12.95 -1.91
C VAL A 162 -11.07 -14.00 -1.91
N ALA A 163 -11.40 -15.28 -2.09
CA ALA A 163 -10.40 -16.36 -2.15
C ALA A 163 -9.42 -16.22 -3.33
N LEU A 164 -9.86 -15.65 -4.46
CA LEU A 164 -8.99 -15.33 -5.60
C LEU A 164 -8.02 -14.18 -5.29
N CYS A 165 -8.51 -13.14 -4.59
CA CYS A 165 -7.75 -11.94 -4.24
C CYS A 165 -6.81 -12.15 -3.03
N GLU A 166 -7.12 -13.13 -2.19
CA GLU A 166 -6.48 -13.38 -0.90
C GLU A 166 -4.94 -13.36 -0.92
N PRO A 167 -4.22 -14.03 -1.86
CA PRO A 167 -2.76 -14.01 -1.85
C PRO A 167 -2.19 -12.59 -2.01
N ARG A 168 -2.77 -11.79 -2.91
CA ARG A 168 -2.30 -10.43 -3.17
C ARG A 168 -2.63 -9.47 -2.04
N LEU A 169 -3.75 -9.67 -1.33
CA LEU A 169 -4.11 -8.92 -0.13
C LEU A 169 -3.27 -9.27 1.10
N ARG A 170 -2.49 -10.35 1.07
CA ARG A 170 -1.54 -10.72 2.14
C ARG A 170 -0.09 -10.53 1.72
N ASP A 171 0.16 -9.54 0.87
CA ASP A 171 1.49 -9.18 0.34
C ASP A 171 2.22 -10.26 -0.46
N GLN A 172 1.50 -11.29 -0.93
CA GLN A 172 2.07 -12.33 -1.80
C GLN A 172 1.88 -11.96 -3.28
N SER A 173 2.25 -10.72 -3.65
CA SER A 173 2.03 -10.14 -4.99
C SER A 173 2.65 -10.95 -6.14
N ARG A 174 3.69 -11.75 -5.84
CA ARG A 174 4.37 -12.63 -6.80
C ARG A 174 3.72 -14.01 -6.97
N VAL A 175 2.70 -14.34 -6.19
CA VAL A 175 2.03 -15.65 -6.26
C VAL A 175 1.02 -15.63 -7.41
N ALA A 176 1.06 -16.68 -8.24
CA ALA A 176 0.10 -16.90 -9.31
C ALA A 176 -1.33 -16.95 -8.75
N VAL A 177 -2.30 -16.47 -9.54
CA VAL A 177 -3.70 -16.45 -9.09
C VAL A 177 -4.19 -17.86 -8.77
N PRO A 178 -4.92 -18.06 -7.65
CA PRO A 178 -5.35 -19.40 -7.23
C PRO A 178 -6.12 -20.15 -8.32
N THR A 179 -5.76 -21.42 -8.49
CA THR A 179 -6.46 -22.37 -9.36
C THR A 179 -7.76 -22.85 -8.72
N THR A 180 -8.70 -23.37 -9.52
CA THR A 180 -9.97 -23.91 -9.00
C THR A 180 -9.78 -24.94 -7.87
N PRO A 181 -8.87 -25.94 -7.95
CA PRO A 181 -8.64 -26.87 -6.85
C PRO A 181 -8.12 -26.19 -5.57
N GLN A 182 -7.27 -25.17 -5.70
CA GLN A 182 -6.78 -24.39 -4.55
C GLN A 182 -7.92 -23.62 -3.87
N ILE A 183 -8.87 -23.07 -4.65
CA ILE A 183 -10.05 -22.40 -4.09
C ILE A 183 -10.98 -23.40 -3.39
N VAL A 184 -11.20 -24.59 -3.96
CA VAL A 184 -11.98 -25.67 -3.28
C VAL A 184 -11.35 -25.98 -1.93
N GLU A 185 -10.04 -26.21 -1.90
CA GLU A 185 -9.32 -26.50 -0.66
C GLU A 185 -9.47 -25.35 0.34
N ARG A 186 -9.30 -24.11 -0.14
CA ARG A 186 -9.36 -22.91 0.69
C ARG A 186 -10.72 -22.70 1.35
N LEU A 187 -11.81 -23.03 0.65
CA LEU A 187 -13.19 -22.84 1.11
C LEU A 187 -13.79 -24.07 1.80
N ARG A 188 -13.12 -25.24 1.78
CA ARG A 188 -13.66 -26.48 2.37
C ARG A 188 -14.05 -26.35 3.84
N ARG A 189 -13.36 -25.50 4.59
CA ARG A 189 -13.60 -25.26 6.02
C ARG A 189 -14.60 -24.14 6.32
N HIS A 190 -15.18 -23.54 5.28
CA HIS A 190 -16.18 -22.50 5.45
C HIS A 190 -17.54 -23.13 5.75
N VAL A 191 -18.25 -22.60 6.76
CA VAL A 191 -19.50 -23.19 7.29
C VAL A 191 -20.57 -23.35 6.21
N THR A 192 -20.69 -22.39 5.29
CA THR A 192 -21.70 -22.41 4.22
C THR A 192 -21.19 -22.94 2.88
N CYS A 193 -19.86 -23.02 2.69
CA CYS A 193 -19.25 -23.27 1.38
C CYS A 193 -18.39 -24.55 1.33
N GLY A 194 -18.37 -25.33 2.41
CA GLY A 194 -17.55 -26.53 2.52
C GLY A 194 -17.85 -27.63 1.50
N THR A 195 -19.03 -27.57 0.86
CA THR A 195 -19.51 -28.54 -0.15
C THR A 195 -19.35 -28.06 -1.59
N LEU A 196 -18.74 -26.88 -1.82
CA LEU A 196 -18.57 -26.34 -3.16
C LEU A 196 -17.68 -27.23 -4.02
N THR A 197 -18.22 -27.66 -5.16
CA THR A 197 -17.48 -28.45 -6.14
C THR A 197 -16.61 -27.55 -7.04
N ALA A 198 -15.58 -28.12 -7.66
CA ALA A 198 -14.77 -27.42 -8.67
C ALA A 198 -15.62 -26.86 -9.82
N ARG A 199 -16.72 -27.53 -10.17
CA ARG A 199 -17.69 -27.07 -11.16
C ARG A 199 -18.44 -25.83 -10.68
N ALA A 200 -18.92 -25.83 -9.43
CA ALA A 200 -19.62 -24.69 -8.84
C ALA A 200 -18.71 -23.45 -8.78
N ILE A 201 -17.45 -23.62 -8.34
CA ILE A 201 -16.47 -22.53 -8.31
C ILE A 201 -16.21 -21.98 -9.71
N SER A 202 -16.02 -22.85 -10.71
CA SER A 202 -15.82 -22.39 -12.09
C SER A 202 -17.03 -21.59 -12.59
N SER A 203 -18.25 -22.02 -12.27
CA SER A 203 -19.48 -21.27 -12.58
C SER A 203 -19.53 -19.90 -11.92
N HIS A 204 -19.10 -19.78 -10.66
CA HIS A 204 -19.03 -18.49 -9.97
C HIS A 204 -17.97 -17.56 -10.58
N ILE A 205 -16.84 -18.10 -11.03
CA ILE A 205 -15.81 -17.33 -11.73
C ILE A 205 -16.35 -16.80 -13.07
N ASP A 206 -17.08 -17.62 -13.82
CA ASP A 206 -17.71 -17.18 -15.08
C ASP A 206 -18.80 -16.12 -14.83
N TYR A 207 -19.65 -16.31 -13.80
CA TYR A 207 -20.65 -15.31 -13.38
C TYR A 207 -20.02 -13.97 -12.96
N LEU A 208 -18.92 -14.02 -12.19
CA LEU A 208 -18.16 -12.83 -11.84
C LEU A 208 -17.66 -12.10 -13.08
N ALA A 209 -17.04 -12.83 -14.01
CA ALA A 209 -16.50 -12.24 -15.23
C ALA A 209 -17.59 -11.62 -16.10
N GLU A 210 -18.67 -12.34 -16.37
CA GLU A 210 -19.64 -11.96 -17.41
C GLU A 210 -20.69 -10.98 -16.88
N GLU A 211 -21.25 -11.24 -15.70
CA GLU A 211 -22.40 -10.49 -15.18
C GLU A 211 -22.00 -9.37 -14.24
N LYS A 212 -21.01 -9.61 -13.36
CA LYS A 212 -20.67 -8.67 -12.29
C LYS A 212 -19.59 -7.67 -12.67
N LEU A 213 -18.54 -8.15 -13.33
CA LEU A 213 -17.36 -7.36 -13.68
C LEU A 213 -17.29 -7.02 -15.18
N ARG A 214 -18.08 -7.70 -16.02
CA ARG A 214 -18.19 -7.49 -17.48
C ARG A 214 -16.83 -7.55 -18.20
N ILE A 215 -16.00 -8.48 -17.76
CA ILE A 215 -14.65 -8.76 -18.26
C ILE A 215 -14.77 -9.45 -19.63
N GLY A 216 -14.14 -8.87 -20.65
CA GLY A 216 -14.13 -9.40 -22.02
C GLY A 216 -15.10 -8.74 -23.01
N VAL A 217 -15.79 -7.65 -22.66
CA VAL A 217 -16.58 -6.85 -23.63
C VAL A 217 -15.70 -5.88 -24.44
N LEU A 218 -14.45 -5.61 -24.02
CA LEU A 218 -13.53 -4.66 -24.67
C LEU A 218 -12.42 -5.29 -25.53
N ASP A 219 -12.04 -6.55 -25.29
CA ASP A 219 -10.93 -7.21 -26.00
C ASP A 219 -11.38 -8.49 -26.73
N THR A 220 -12.15 -8.31 -27.79
CA THR A 220 -12.27 -9.34 -28.84
C THR A 220 -11.07 -9.24 -29.78
N ASN A 221 -9.96 -9.90 -29.44
CA ASN A 221 -9.04 -10.51 -30.43
C ASN A 221 -7.99 -11.45 -29.78
N GLU A 222 -8.06 -12.73 -30.18
CA GLU A 222 -6.93 -13.66 -30.34
C GLU A 222 -6.06 -14.08 -29.13
N ARG A 223 -6.34 -15.25 -28.51
CA ARG A 223 -5.36 -16.33 -28.13
C ARG A 223 -5.99 -17.47 -27.27
N GLY A 224 -5.28 -18.60 -27.21
CA GLY A 224 -5.78 -19.96 -26.92
C GLY A 224 -6.46 -20.24 -25.56
N LYS A 225 -7.27 -21.30 -25.54
CA LYS A 225 -8.28 -21.64 -24.51
C LYS A 225 -7.75 -21.92 -23.09
N GLY A 226 -6.50 -22.37 -22.95
CA GLY A 226 -5.86 -22.67 -21.66
C GLY A 226 -5.30 -21.42 -20.96
N ASP A 227 -4.61 -20.58 -21.73
CA ASP A 227 -4.06 -19.29 -21.31
C ASP A 227 -5.20 -18.31 -20.94
N ARG A 228 -6.31 -18.37 -21.69
CA ARG A 228 -7.52 -17.56 -21.47
C ARG A 228 -8.14 -17.73 -20.09
N ARG A 229 -8.10 -18.92 -19.48
CA ARG A 229 -8.70 -19.14 -18.15
C ARG A 229 -7.84 -18.59 -17.02
N ASN A 230 -6.52 -18.65 -17.17
CA ASN A 230 -5.62 -18.00 -16.22
C ASN A 230 -5.70 -16.48 -16.37
N GLY A 231 -5.66 -15.98 -17.62
CA GLY A 231 -5.85 -14.56 -17.95
C GLY A 231 -7.17 -14.01 -17.41
N LYS A 232 -8.30 -14.72 -17.60
CA LYS A 232 -9.60 -14.32 -17.04
C LYS A 232 -9.55 -14.12 -15.51
N ARG A 233 -8.92 -15.06 -14.77
CA ARG A 233 -8.81 -14.92 -13.30
C ARG A 233 -7.89 -13.77 -12.91
N GLU A 234 -6.79 -13.56 -13.64
CA GLU A 234 -5.89 -12.44 -13.45
C GLU A 234 -6.57 -11.09 -13.70
N GLU A 235 -7.42 -11.00 -14.72
CA GLU A 235 -8.24 -9.82 -15.01
C GLU A 235 -9.28 -9.57 -13.91
N ILE A 236 -9.97 -10.61 -13.44
CA ILE A 236 -10.91 -10.51 -12.30
C ILE A 236 -10.19 -9.93 -11.07
N VAL A 237 -9.07 -10.54 -10.68
CA VAL A 237 -8.31 -10.11 -9.49
C VAL A 237 -7.73 -8.72 -9.70
N GLY A 238 -7.20 -8.43 -10.88
CA GLY A 238 -6.65 -7.12 -11.23
C GLY A 238 -7.70 -6.02 -11.14
N LEU A 239 -8.89 -6.24 -11.69
CA LEU A 239 -10.00 -5.28 -11.63
C LEU A 239 -10.51 -5.09 -10.20
N ALA A 240 -10.71 -6.20 -9.47
CA ALA A 240 -11.23 -6.17 -8.11
C ALA A 240 -10.30 -5.43 -7.15
N LEU A 241 -8.98 -5.65 -7.25
CA LEU A 241 -8.01 -4.95 -6.41
C LEU A 241 -7.81 -3.50 -6.86
N ARG A 242 -7.77 -3.23 -8.17
CA ARG A 242 -7.59 -1.87 -8.71
C ARG A 242 -8.67 -0.91 -8.23
N PHE A 243 -9.92 -1.37 -8.13
CA PHE A 243 -11.07 -0.55 -7.73
C PHE A 243 -11.49 -0.78 -6.28
N GLY A 244 -10.71 -1.52 -5.47
CA GLY A 244 -11.04 -1.78 -4.08
C GLY A 244 -12.37 -2.52 -3.86
N LEU A 245 -12.79 -3.35 -4.83
CA LEU A 245 -13.99 -4.19 -4.74
C LEU A 245 -13.81 -5.32 -3.72
N VAL A 246 -12.56 -5.75 -3.52
CA VAL A 246 -12.16 -6.61 -2.41
C VAL A 246 -11.02 -5.96 -1.65
N ARG A 247 -11.18 -5.85 -0.34
CA ARG A 247 -10.24 -5.20 0.58
C ARG A 247 -9.86 -6.17 1.71
N GLU A 248 -8.90 -5.76 2.54
CA GLU A 248 -8.37 -6.61 3.62
C GLU A 248 -9.44 -7.02 4.63
N GLU A 249 -10.41 -6.17 4.94
CA GLU A 249 -11.49 -6.49 5.87
C GLU A 249 -12.34 -7.69 5.38
N HIS A 250 -12.44 -7.88 4.06
CA HIS A 250 -13.18 -9.01 3.49
C HIS A 250 -12.47 -10.34 3.71
N LEU A 251 -11.18 -10.36 4.09
CA LEU A 251 -10.47 -11.59 4.45
C LEU A 251 -11.11 -12.29 5.66
N ALA A 252 -11.85 -11.57 6.50
CA ALA A 252 -12.62 -12.13 7.61
C ALA A 252 -13.76 -13.06 7.15
N LEU A 253 -14.21 -12.94 5.89
CA LEU A 253 -15.18 -13.85 5.28
C LEU A 253 -14.59 -15.22 4.94
N LEU A 254 -13.26 -15.36 4.93
CA LEU A 254 -12.60 -16.64 4.66
C LEU A 254 -12.29 -17.37 5.98
N PRO A 255 -12.27 -18.71 5.98
CA PRO A 255 -11.82 -19.48 7.15
C PRO A 255 -10.41 -19.06 7.58
N PRO A 256 -10.08 -19.01 8.89
CA PRO A 256 -8.71 -18.71 9.33
C PRO A 256 -7.69 -19.66 8.73
N LEU A 257 -6.50 -19.16 8.37
CA LEU A 257 -5.39 -20.02 7.96
C LEU A 257 -4.95 -20.85 9.18
N THR A 258 -5.07 -22.18 9.11
CA THR A 258 -4.39 -23.05 10.09
C THR A 258 -2.88 -22.88 9.92
N GLY A 259 -2.27 -22.07 10.77
CA GLY A 259 -0.82 -21.83 10.73
C GLY A 259 -0.27 -20.63 11.51
N ALA A 260 -1.09 -19.75 12.09
CA ALA A 260 -0.61 -18.63 12.91
C ALA A 260 -0.62 -18.90 14.43
N GLY A 261 -0.54 -20.18 14.83
CA GLY A 261 -0.56 -20.61 16.23
C GLY A 261 0.80 -21.08 16.73
N ARG A 262 1.89 -20.32 16.56
CA ARG A 262 3.18 -20.55 17.28
C ARG A 262 4.20 -19.39 17.14
N ARG A 263 3.87 -18.19 17.61
CA ARG A 263 4.90 -17.16 17.92
C ARG A 263 4.76 -16.51 19.30
N GLU A 264 3.86 -17.00 20.15
CA GLU A 264 3.56 -16.40 21.45
C GLU A 264 3.98 -17.24 22.67
N ARG A 265 4.92 -18.20 22.49
CA ARG A 265 5.49 -18.98 23.60
C ARG A 265 7.01 -19.14 23.49
N GLN A 266 7.71 -18.02 23.32
CA GLN A 266 9.17 -17.97 23.50
C GLN A 266 9.66 -16.67 24.14
N ALA A 267 8.77 -15.95 24.83
CA ALA A 267 9.11 -14.90 25.78
C ALA A 267 8.58 -15.32 27.16
N GLU A 268 9.15 -16.38 27.72
CA GLU A 268 9.07 -16.78 29.13
C GLU A 268 9.81 -18.11 29.29
N ARG A 269 11.15 -18.05 29.27
CA ARG A 269 12.06 -18.94 30.00
C ARG A 269 13.38 -18.23 30.23
#